data_AF-A5CQ40-F1
#
_entry.id   AF-A5CQ40-F1
#
_cell.length_a   1.000
_cell.length_b   1.000
_cell.length_c   1.000
_cell.angle_alpha   90.00
_cell.angle_beta   90.00
_cell.angle_gamma   90.00
#
_symmetry.space_group_name_H-M   'P 1'
#
loop_
_entity.id
_entity.type
_entity.pdbx_description
1 polymer ?
#
loop_
_entity_poly.entity_id
_entity_poly.type
_entity_poly.pdbx_seq_one_letter_code
_entity_poly.pdbx_strand_id
1 'polypeptide(L)'
;MPVRLPAPTRPRIARTIPTAAAAGLAVAMLLAGCSNPAPLQPTTPDPSASAGGGGEAQGGGSGSGPTSSPTPAPPKGTPVSTTCAQLLPDLAQFGTGFASEALPADTSTDGLRADVLTMQGIACAFRSSDGTAVEIDVAQPVAAELQSRRDAAILLADPIAGYPSGVEAYFELEDAIGVSTIYSSKHMIVMRSAAFYEPGDHADLGNAVLKTVGG
;
A
#
# COMPACT_ATOMS: atom_id res chain seq x y z
N MET A 1 -68.09 -7.21 -18.77
CA MET A 1 -67.34 -7.28 -20.03
C MET A 1 -65.90 -6.85 -19.74
N PRO A 2 -64.89 -7.73 -19.85
CA PRO A 2 -63.51 -7.34 -19.54
C PRO A 2 -62.91 -6.52 -20.69
N VAL A 3 -62.46 -5.31 -20.38
CA VAL A 3 -61.75 -4.41 -21.29
C VAL A 3 -60.31 -4.91 -21.43
N ARG A 4 -59.91 -5.33 -22.64
CA ARG A 4 -58.52 -5.67 -22.98
C ARG A 4 -57.75 -4.38 -23.27
N LEU A 5 -56.70 -4.11 -22.50
CA LEU A 5 -55.73 -3.06 -22.80
C LEU A 5 -54.66 -3.57 -23.79
N PRO A 6 -54.20 -2.74 -24.74
CA PRO A 6 -53.16 -3.11 -25.69
C PRO A 6 -51.77 -3.16 -25.02
N ALA A 7 -50.95 -4.12 -25.42
CA ALA A 7 -49.59 -4.29 -24.94
C ALA A 7 -48.63 -3.27 -25.59
N PRO A 8 -47.59 -2.80 -24.88
CA PRO A 8 -46.64 -1.83 -25.41
C PRO A 8 -45.65 -2.48 -26.40
N THR A 9 -45.50 -1.84 -27.56
CA THR A 9 -44.55 -2.22 -28.60
C THR A 9 -43.14 -1.73 -28.22
N ARG A 10 -42.19 -2.66 -28.02
CA ARG A 10 -40.78 -2.30 -27.77
C ARG A 10 -40.08 -1.88 -29.08
N PRO A 11 -39.36 -0.75 -29.12
CA PRO A 11 -38.58 -0.36 -30.29
C PRO A 11 -37.34 -1.25 -30.44
N ARG A 12 -37.11 -1.76 -31.65
CA ARG A 12 -35.85 -2.45 -32.02
C ARG A 12 -34.80 -1.40 -32.34
N ILE A 13 -33.82 -1.24 -31.45
CA ILE A 13 -32.64 -0.41 -31.69
C ILE A 13 -31.70 -1.17 -32.64
N ALA A 14 -31.47 -0.61 -33.82
CA ALA A 14 -30.53 -1.12 -34.81
C ALA A 14 -29.09 -0.90 -34.33
N ARG A 15 -28.31 -1.97 -34.21
CA ARG A 15 -26.87 -1.93 -33.93
C ARG A 15 -26.13 -1.49 -35.19
N THR A 16 -25.58 -0.28 -35.18
CA THR A 16 -24.59 0.17 -36.16
C THR A 16 -23.19 -0.20 -35.66
N ILE A 17 -22.47 -1.00 -36.46
CA ILE A 17 -21.06 -1.36 -36.24
C ILE A 17 -20.19 -0.31 -36.95
N PRO A 18 -19.31 0.42 -36.26
CA PRO A 18 -18.27 1.19 -36.93
C PRO A 18 -17.02 0.32 -37.15
N THR A 19 -16.73 0.06 -38.42
CA THR A 19 -15.42 -0.39 -38.93
C THR A 19 -14.60 0.83 -39.34
N ALA A 20 -13.37 0.95 -38.84
CA ALA A 20 -12.20 1.71 -39.37
C ALA A 20 -11.39 2.26 -38.18
N ALA A 21 -10.05 2.34 -38.18
CA ALA A 21 -9.01 1.91 -39.08
C ALA A 21 -7.71 1.85 -38.27
N ALA A 22 -6.85 0.88 -38.57
CA ALA A 22 -5.48 0.84 -38.07
C ALA A 22 -4.62 1.87 -38.84
N ALA A 23 -3.93 2.74 -38.12
CA ALA A 23 -2.81 3.53 -38.63
C ALA A 23 -1.77 3.65 -37.52
N GLY A 24 -0.65 2.96 -37.71
CA GLY A 24 0.51 3.07 -36.83
C GLY A 24 1.38 4.27 -37.22
N LEU A 25 2.14 4.78 -36.25
CA LEU A 25 3.40 5.45 -36.52
C LEU A 25 4.33 5.30 -35.31
N ALA A 26 5.54 4.85 -35.62
CA ALA A 26 6.61 4.47 -34.70
C ALA A 26 7.12 5.67 -33.89
N VAL A 27 7.24 5.50 -32.57
CA VAL A 27 7.96 6.43 -31.69
C VAL A 27 9.39 5.92 -31.56
N ALA A 28 10.33 6.69 -32.09
CA ALA A 28 11.76 6.44 -31.94
C ALA A 28 12.19 6.70 -30.49
N MET A 29 12.86 5.71 -29.89
CA MET A 29 13.51 5.86 -28.60
C MET A 29 14.75 6.75 -28.72
N LEU A 30 14.74 7.88 -28.03
CA LEU A 30 15.92 8.62 -27.63
C LEU A 30 16.03 8.52 -26.10
N LEU A 31 16.61 7.42 -25.59
CA LEU A 31 17.09 7.39 -24.20
C LEU A 31 18.47 8.01 -24.15
N ALA A 32 18.50 9.31 -23.89
CA ALA A 32 19.66 10.03 -23.42
C ALA A 32 20.10 9.43 -22.07
N GLY A 33 21.40 9.13 -21.96
CA GLY A 33 22.00 8.62 -20.75
C GLY A 33 22.05 9.66 -19.63
N CYS A 34 21.82 9.19 -18.40
CA CYS A 34 22.41 9.76 -17.20
C CYS A 34 22.94 8.60 -16.35
N SER A 35 24.21 8.26 -16.57
CA SER A 35 25.00 7.53 -15.58
C SER A 35 25.13 8.41 -14.35
N ASN A 36 24.56 7.96 -13.23
CA ASN A 36 24.66 8.66 -11.95
C ASN A 36 26.13 8.62 -11.49
N PRO A 37 26.82 9.76 -11.27
CA PRO A 37 28.15 9.74 -10.70
C PRO A 37 28.09 9.28 -9.24
N ALA A 38 29.00 8.39 -8.87
CA ALA A 38 29.16 7.87 -7.52
C ALA A 38 29.25 9.01 -6.48
N PRO A 39 28.73 8.82 -5.25
CA PRO A 39 28.95 9.78 -4.19
C PRO A 39 30.44 9.91 -3.89
N LEU A 40 30.94 11.15 -3.94
CA LEU A 40 32.26 11.52 -3.44
C LEU A 40 32.33 11.19 -1.94
N GLN A 41 33.10 10.17 -1.57
CA GLN A 41 33.47 9.94 -0.18
C GLN A 41 34.42 11.05 0.28
N PRO A 42 34.15 11.73 1.41
CA PRO A 42 35.12 12.64 2.00
C PRO A 42 36.32 11.84 2.53
N THR A 43 37.52 12.08 1.99
CA THR A 43 38.77 11.62 2.60
C THR A 43 39.06 12.47 3.82
N THR A 44 38.85 11.93 5.01
CA THR A 44 39.34 12.52 6.26
C THR A 44 40.86 12.34 6.33
N PRO A 45 41.65 13.35 6.77
CA PRO A 45 43.10 13.29 6.72
C PRO A 45 43.67 12.31 7.74
N ASP A 46 44.75 11.66 7.32
CA ASP A 46 45.65 10.81 8.10
C ASP A 46 46.52 11.66 9.05
N PRO A 47 46.46 11.49 10.39
CA PRO A 47 47.46 12.09 11.26
C PRO A 47 48.71 11.20 11.32
N SER A 48 49.74 11.60 10.58
CA SER A 48 51.12 11.21 10.88
C SER A 48 51.58 11.83 12.21
N ALA A 49 52.03 11.00 13.16
CA ALA A 49 53.03 11.38 14.15
C ALA A 49 53.81 10.16 14.67
N SER A 50 55.13 10.19 14.45
CA SER A 50 56.14 9.21 14.88
C SER A 50 56.55 9.37 16.35
N ALA A 51 56.77 8.25 17.04
CA ALA A 51 57.83 7.96 18.04
C ALA A 51 57.63 6.49 18.47
N GLY A 52 58.58 5.55 18.43
CA GLY A 52 59.94 5.61 18.95
C GLY A 52 59.97 5.05 20.38
N GLY A 53 60.19 3.73 20.53
CA GLY A 53 60.38 3.12 21.86
C GLY A 53 60.27 1.59 21.84
N GLY A 54 61.43 0.91 21.91
CA GLY A 54 61.50 -0.54 22.03
C GLY A 54 61.07 -1.05 23.41
N GLY A 55 60.60 -2.30 23.44
CA GLY A 55 60.28 -3.03 24.65
C GLY A 55 59.71 -4.40 24.29
N GLU A 56 60.56 -5.42 24.29
CA GLU A 56 60.12 -6.82 24.34
C GLU A 56 59.35 -7.05 25.65
N ALA A 57 58.10 -7.49 25.55
CA ALA A 57 57.40 -8.16 26.64
C ALA A 57 56.42 -9.18 26.06
N GLN A 58 56.70 -10.43 26.38
CA GLN A 58 55.93 -11.61 26.05
C GLN A 58 54.78 -11.76 27.06
N GLY A 59 53.54 -11.90 26.56
CA GLY A 59 52.42 -12.37 27.38
C GLY A 59 51.08 -11.72 27.03
N GLY A 60 50.05 -12.57 26.90
CA GLY A 60 48.66 -12.16 27.11
C GLY A 60 47.74 -12.36 25.93
N GLY A 61 47.14 -13.55 25.88
CA GLY A 61 45.86 -13.92 25.27
C GLY A 61 45.23 -13.01 24.21
N SER A 62 44.98 -13.59 23.04
CA SER A 62 43.94 -13.15 22.11
C SER A 62 42.57 -13.25 22.79
N GLY A 63 42.27 -12.28 23.68
CA GLY A 63 40.95 -12.03 24.18
C GLY A 63 40.12 -11.49 23.02
N SER A 64 39.27 -12.33 22.44
CA SER A 64 38.12 -11.86 21.67
C SER A 64 37.29 -11.01 22.62
N GLY A 65 37.46 -9.68 22.56
CA GLY A 65 36.61 -8.76 23.29
C GLY A 65 35.15 -9.03 22.94
N PRO A 66 34.21 -8.92 23.89
CA PRO A 66 32.81 -9.15 23.59
C PRO A 66 32.37 -8.20 22.47
N THR A 67 31.97 -8.77 21.33
CA THR A 67 31.30 -8.03 20.27
C THR A 67 29.97 -7.53 20.83
N SER A 68 29.80 -6.21 20.89
CA SER A 68 28.53 -5.64 21.32
C SER A 68 27.51 -5.89 20.21
N SER A 69 26.50 -6.70 20.50
CA SER A 69 25.37 -6.85 19.59
C SER A 69 24.64 -5.51 19.48
N PRO A 70 24.20 -5.09 18.28
CA PRO A 70 23.40 -3.90 18.13
C PRO A 70 22.12 -4.01 18.96
N THR A 71 21.73 -2.92 19.61
CA THR A 71 20.43 -2.81 20.29
C THR A 71 19.34 -2.73 19.22
N PRO A 72 18.25 -3.52 19.32
CA PRO A 72 17.15 -3.44 18.37
C PRO A 72 16.57 -2.02 18.29
N ALA A 73 16.21 -1.59 17.08
CA ALA A 73 15.47 -0.35 16.89
C ALA A 73 14.11 -0.40 17.60
N PRO A 74 13.58 0.73 18.09
CA PRO A 74 12.24 0.77 18.66
C PRO A 74 11.19 0.41 17.58
N PRO A 75 10.07 -0.22 17.98
CA PRO A 75 9.03 -0.61 17.04
C PRO A 75 8.37 0.63 16.40
N LYS A 76 8.07 0.52 15.11
CA LYS A 76 7.38 1.58 14.35
C LYS A 76 5.85 1.55 14.48
N GLY A 77 5.30 0.47 15.05
CA GLY A 77 3.87 0.30 15.22
C GLY A 77 3.52 -0.65 16.35
N THR A 78 2.24 -0.65 16.72
CA THR A 78 1.65 -1.58 17.67
C THR A 78 1.03 -2.75 16.91
N PRO A 79 1.15 -4.00 17.40
CA PRO A 79 0.52 -5.15 16.76
C PRO A 79 -0.98 -4.96 16.57
N VAL A 80 -1.46 -5.17 15.34
CA VAL A 80 -2.89 -5.23 15.05
C VAL A 80 -3.39 -6.63 15.40
N SER A 81 -4.22 -6.74 16.44
CA SER A 81 -4.75 -8.02 16.93
C SER A 81 -6.01 -8.51 16.19
N THR A 82 -6.57 -7.69 15.33
CA THR A 82 -7.75 -8.03 14.50
C THR A 82 -7.34 -9.08 13.47
N THR A 83 -8.09 -10.17 13.35
CA THR A 83 -7.89 -11.16 12.27
C THR A 83 -8.60 -10.73 10.99
N CYS A 84 -8.23 -11.28 9.82
CA CYS A 84 -8.92 -10.96 8.57
C CYS A 84 -10.43 -11.29 8.59
N ALA A 85 -10.83 -12.35 9.31
CA ALA A 85 -12.24 -12.68 9.50
C ALA A 85 -12.97 -11.67 10.39
N GLN A 86 -12.27 -11.08 11.36
CA GLN A 86 -12.83 -10.03 12.22
C GLN A 86 -12.84 -8.67 11.54
N LEU A 87 -11.93 -8.41 10.60
CA LEU A 87 -11.78 -7.13 9.91
C LEU A 87 -13.08 -6.72 9.20
N LEU A 88 -13.68 -7.71 8.53
CA LEU A 88 -14.94 -7.58 7.81
C LEU A 88 -15.83 -8.78 8.15
N PRO A 89 -16.56 -8.74 9.28
CA PRO A 89 -17.38 -9.88 9.69
C PRO A 89 -18.61 -10.07 8.78
N ASP A 90 -19.09 -8.99 8.17
CA ASP A 90 -20.30 -8.95 7.35
C ASP A 90 -19.96 -8.79 5.85
N LEU A 91 -19.08 -9.64 5.31
CA LEU A 91 -18.62 -9.58 3.92
C LEU A 91 -19.75 -9.62 2.88
N ALA A 92 -20.87 -10.28 3.20
CA ALA A 92 -22.02 -10.40 2.32
C ALA A 92 -22.67 -9.05 1.96
N GLN A 93 -22.41 -7.97 2.72
CA GLN A 93 -22.92 -6.64 2.40
C GLN A 93 -22.23 -6.01 1.19
N PHE A 94 -21.01 -6.45 0.84
CA PHE A 94 -20.21 -5.89 -0.26
C PHE A 94 -20.39 -6.63 -1.58
N GLY A 95 -21.13 -7.74 -1.58
CA GLY A 95 -21.40 -8.49 -2.79
C GLY A 95 -21.67 -9.97 -2.52
N THR A 96 -22.22 -10.64 -3.53
CA THR A 96 -22.57 -12.05 -3.42
C THR A 96 -21.30 -12.91 -3.46
N GLY A 97 -21.12 -13.75 -2.45
CA GLY A 97 -20.03 -14.71 -2.41
C GLY A 97 -18.66 -14.11 -2.09
N PHE A 98 -18.60 -12.89 -1.53
CA PHE A 98 -17.37 -12.38 -0.93
C PHE A 98 -16.95 -13.26 0.24
N ALA A 99 -15.70 -13.73 0.20
CA ALA A 99 -15.09 -14.52 1.25
C ALA A 99 -13.61 -14.15 1.42
N SER A 100 -13.05 -14.43 2.60
CA SER A 100 -11.60 -14.35 2.80
C SER A 100 -10.88 -15.40 1.96
N GLU A 101 -9.74 -15.04 1.37
CA GLU A 101 -8.86 -15.97 0.67
C GLU A 101 -7.43 -15.91 1.22
N ALA A 102 -6.58 -16.83 0.74
CA ALA A 102 -5.16 -16.76 1.04
C ALA A 102 -4.56 -15.49 0.43
N LEU A 103 -3.78 -14.75 1.21
CA LEU A 103 -3.10 -13.55 0.73
C LEU A 103 -2.17 -13.92 -0.44
N PRO A 104 -2.34 -13.32 -1.63
CA PRO A 104 -1.44 -13.53 -2.75
C PRO A 104 -0.06 -12.91 -2.45
N ALA A 105 0.92 -13.28 -3.27
CA ALA A 105 2.20 -12.58 -3.25
C ALA A 105 1.98 -11.10 -3.59
N ASP A 106 2.65 -10.22 -2.86
CA ASP A 106 2.60 -8.79 -3.16
C ASP A 106 3.33 -8.51 -4.48
N THR A 107 2.57 -8.03 -5.46
CA THR A 107 3.10 -7.61 -6.76
C THR A 107 3.19 -6.09 -6.88
N SER A 108 2.79 -5.34 -5.84
CA SER A 108 2.90 -3.89 -5.82
C SER A 108 4.36 -3.43 -5.82
N THR A 109 4.60 -2.24 -6.37
CA THR A 109 5.93 -1.59 -6.33
C THR A 109 6.02 -0.45 -5.32
N ASP A 110 4.91 -0.05 -4.70
CA ASP A 110 4.87 1.06 -3.73
C ASP A 110 5.43 0.71 -2.34
N GLY A 111 5.57 -0.58 -2.03
CA GLY A 111 6.04 -1.06 -0.74
C GLY A 111 5.08 -0.85 0.43
N LEU A 112 3.84 -0.37 0.23
CA LEU A 112 2.94 -0.03 1.34
C LEU A 112 2.58 -1.24 2.19
N ARG A 113 2.41 -2.43 1.60
CA ARG A 113 2.19 -3.67 2.36
C ARG A 113 3.40 -4.04 3.20
N ALA A 114 4.59 -3.97 2.63
CA ALA A 114 5.83 -4.25 3.37
C ALA A 114 5.98 -3.31 4.57
N ASP A 115 5.61 -2.04 4.39
CA ASP A 115 5.54 -1.06 5.46
C ASP A 115 4.50 -1.44 6.54
N VAL A 116 3.27 -1.80 6.15
CA VAL A 116 2.23 -2.27 7.07
C VAL A 116 2.73 -3.44 7.91
N LEU A 117 3.33 -4.44 7.28
CA LEU A 117 3.85 -5.63 7.97
C LEU A 117 5.04 -5.30 8.89
N THR A 118 5.91 -4.37 8.48
CA THR A 118 7.01 -3.85 9.32
C THR A 118 6.48 -3.14 10.56
N MET A 119 5.31 -2.51 10.46
CA MET A 119 4.60 -1.89 11.58
C MET A 119 3.76 -2.88 12.40
N GLN A 120 3.99 -4.19 12.23
CA GLN A 120 3.26 -5.27 12.93
C GLN A 120 1.76 -5.27 12.61
N GLY A 121 1.40 -4.79 11.42
CA GLY A 121 0.05 -4.83 10.89
C GLY A 121 -0.36 -6.20 10.37
N ILE A 122 -1.55 -6.25 9.77
CA ILE A 122 -2.10 -7.41 9.08
C ILE A 122 -2.28 -7.10 7.60
N ALA A 123 -2.26 -8.14 6.78
CA ALA A 123 -2.58 -8.08 5.37
C ALA A 123 -3.63 -9.16 5.05
N CYS A 124 -4.73 -8.75 4.42
CA CYS A 124 -5.90 -9.59 4.20
C CYS A 124 -6.32 -9.54 2.73
N ALA A 125 -6.72 -10.69 2.19
CA ALA A 125 -7.29 -10.79 0.86
C ALA A 125 -8.71 -11.34 0.91
N PHE A 126 -9.56 -10.78 0.06
CA PHE A 126 -10.96 -11.16 -0.09
C PHE A 126 -11.29 -11.30 -1.57
N ARG A 127 -12.16 -12.25 -1.89
CA ARG A 127 -12.60 -12.48 -3.27
C ARG A 127 -14.10 -12.72 -3.34
N SER A 128 -14.73 -12.08 -4.32
CA SER A 128 -16.12 -12.28 -4.72
C SER A 128 -16.30 -13.49 -5.64
N SER A 129 -17.53 -13.99 -5.73
CA SER A 129 -17.88 -15.08 -6.66
C SER A 129 -17.72 -14.71 -8.14
N ASP A 130 -17.74 -13.43 -8.49
CA ASP A 130 -17.47 -12.93 -9.85
C ASP A 130 -15.97 -12.76 -10.15
N GLY A 131 -15.10 -13.07 -9.20
CA GLY A 131 -13.65 -12.98 -9.33
C GLY A 131 -13.05 -11.65 -8.86
N THR A 132 -13.87 -10.67 -8.47
CA THR A 132 -13.38 -9.40 -7.90
C THR A 132 -12.54 -9.68 -6.66
N ALA A 133 -11.29 -9.21 -6.66
CA ALA A 133 -10.36 -9.37 -5.55
C ALA A 133 -10.13 -8.02 -4.88
N VAL A 134 -10.10 -8.02 -3.55
CA VAL A 134 -9.78 -6.84 -2.74
C VAL A 134 -8.76 -7.25 -1.69
N GLU A 135 -7.68 -6.48 -1.61
CA GLU A 135 -6.66 -6.63 -0.58
C GLU A 135 -6.76 -5.46 0.39
N ILE A 136 -6.66 -5.74 1.69
CA ILE A 136 -6.78 -4.75 2.76
C ILE A 136 -5.68 -5.02 3.77
N ASP A 137 -4.80 -4.04 3.91
CA ASP A 137 -3.68 -4.07 4.84
C ASP A 137 -3.93 -3.01 5.92
N VAL A 138 -3.72 -3.36 7.18
CA VAL A 138 -3.97 -2.46 8.32
C VAL A 138 -2.78 -2.43 9.25
N ALA A 139 -2.28 -1.23 9.53
CA ALA A 139 -1.27 -0.98 10.55
C ALA A 139 -1.82 -0.07 11.66
N GLN A 140 -1.19 -0.14 12.83
CA GLN A 140 -1.34 0.83 13.91
C GLN A 140 0.02 1.50 14.19
N PRO A 141 0.46 2.45 13.35
CA PRO A 141 1.76 3.09 13.51
C PRO A 141 1.83 3.90 14.82
N VAL A 142 3.04 4.12 15.33
CA VAL A 142 3.23 5.12 16.39
C VAL A 142 2.89 6.51 15.86
N ALA A 143 2.49 7.44 16.73
CA ALA A 143 1.95 8.75 16.31
C ALA A 143 2.87 9.53 15.35
N ALA A 144 4.19 9.52 15.60
CA ALA A 144 5.17 10.19 14.74
C ALA A 144 5.26 9.54 13.34
N GLU A 145 5.20 8.21 13.27
CA GLU A 145 5.20 7.46 12.00
C GLU A 145 3.88 7.73 11.23
N LEU A 146 2.75 7.71 11.94
CA LEU A 146 1.44 7.97 11.35
C LEU A 146 1.36 9.40 10.76
N GLN A 147 1.87 10.39 11.48
CA GLN A 147 1.93 11.77 10.98
C GLN A 147 2.85 11.88 9.77
N SER A 148 4.07 11.33 9.85
CA SER A 148 5.02 11.39 8.75
C SER A 148 4.47 10.77 7.46
N ARG A 149 3.69 9.69 7.58
CA ARG A 149 3.06 9.02 6.43
C ARG A 149 1.91 9.83 5.84
N ARG A 150 1.09 10.48 6.67
CA ARG A 150 0.09 11.44 6.20
C ARG A 150 0.73 12.59 5.43
N ASP A 151 1.76 13.20 6.01
CA ASP A 151 2.47 14.31 5.39
C ASP A 151 3.08 13.91 4.04
N ALA A 152 3.58 12.68 3.92
CA ALA A 152 4.06 12.13 2.66
C ALA A 152 2.93 11.89 1.65
N ALA A 153 1.79 11.34 2.08
CA ALA A 153 0.65 11.06 1.21
C ALA A 153 0.08 12.32 0.54
N ILE A 154 0.07 13.45 1.25
CA ILE A 154 -0.33 14.77 0.70
C ILE A 154 0.48 15.15 -0.55
N LEU A 155 1.74 14.70 -0.64
CA LEU A 155 2.62 15.03 -1.75
C LEU A 155 2.55 14.01 -2.91
N LEU A 156 1.99 12.83 -2.66
CA LEU A 156 2.08 11.69 -3.56
C LEU A 156 0.75 11.31 -4.21
N ALA A 157 -0.38 11.50 -3.51
CA ALA A 157 -1.67 10.99 -3.93
C ALA A 157 -2.79 12.02 -3.76
N ASP A 158 -3.88 11.81 -4.51
CA ASP A 158 -5.01 12.75 -4.53
C ASP A 158 -5.89 12.55 -3.29
N PRO A 159 -6.21 13.62 -2.53
CA PRO A 159 -7.08 13.51 -1.37
C PRO A 159 -8.52 13.21 -1.77
N ILE A 160 -9.20 12.39 -0.97
CA ILE A 160 -10.57 11.94 -1.22
C ILE A 160 -11.51 12.38 -0.10
N ALA A 161 -12.71 12.81 -0.47
CA ALA A 161 -13.81 13.05 0.47
C ALA A 161 -14.64 11.77 0.73
N GLY A 162 -15.56 11.83 1.70
CA GLY A 162 -16.51 10.72 1.97
C GLY A 162 -16.17 9.87 3.19
N TYR A 163 -15.10 10.20 3.91
CA TYR A 163 -14.78 9.62 5.21
C TYR A 163 -15.25 10.51 6.38
N PRO A 164 -15.44 9.94 7.60
CA PRO A 164 -15.81 10.68 8.79
C PRO A 164 -14.82 11.79 9.15
N SER A 165 -15.26 12.74 9.99
CA SER A 165 -14.38 13.80 10.48
C SER A 165 -13.17 13.22 11.22
N GLY A 166 -11.97 13.73 10.92
CA GLY A 166 -10.72 13.25 11.51
C GLY A 166 -10.11 12.03 10.78
N VAL A 167 -10.74 11.59 9.69
CA VAL A 167 -10.19 10.60 8.76
C VAL A 167 -9.80 11.30 7.46
N GLU A 168 -8.59 11.04 7.01
CA GLU A 168 -8.08 11.47 5.71
C GLU A 168 -7.88 10.24 4.84
N ALA A 169 -8.13 10.36 3.54
CA ALA A 169 -7.88 9.29 2.59
C ALA A 169 -7.30 9.85 1.30
N TYR A 170 -6.48 9.02 0.65
CA TYR A 170 -5.77 9.35 -0.58
C TYR A 170 -5.95 8.22 -1.58
N PHE A 171 -6.08 8.57 -2.86
CA PHE A 171 -6.26 7.62 -3.96
C PHE A 171 -5.17 7.77 -5.01
N GLU A 172 -4.77 6.64 -5.58
CA GLU A 172 -3.96 6.58 -6.79
C GLU A 172 -4.29 5.34 -7.63
N LEU A 173 -3.87 5.36 -8.88
CA LEU A 173 -3.93 4.21 -9.79
C LEU A 173 -2.52 3.71 -10.07
N GLU A 174 -2.24 2.46 -9.69
CA GLU A 174 -0.98 1.77 -9.93
C GLU A 174 -1.23 0.62 -10.91
N ASP A 175 -0.71 0.71 -12.13
CA ASP A 175 -0.87 -0.36 -13.14
C ASP A 175 -2.33 -0.84 -13.32
N ALA A 176 -3.27 0.12 -13.31
CA ALA A 176 -4.73 -0.10 -13.36
C ALA A 176 -5.35 -0.80 -12.13
N ILE A 177 -4.64 -0.83 -11.01
CA ILE A 177 -5.15 -1.18 -9.68
C ILE A 177 -5.38 0.12 -8.91
N GLY A 178 -6.59 0.35 -8.41
CA GLY A 178 -6.83 1.45 -7.51
C GLY A 178 -6.28 1.14 -6.12
N VAL A 179 -5.52 2.09 -5.59
CA VAL A 179 -4.91 2.02 -4.27
C VAL A 179 -5.48 3.17 -3.44
N SER A 180 -6.06 2.81 -2.30
CA SER A 180 -6.57 3.75 -1.31
C SER A 180 -5.74 3.66 -0.04
N THR A 181 -5.25 4.80 0.44
CA THR A 181 -4.61 4.87 1.75
C THR A 181 -5.42 5.77 2.67
N ILE A 182 -5.91 5.20 3.77
CA ILE A 182 -6.82 5.84 4.72
C ILE A 182 -6.12 5.98 6.06
N TYR A 183 -6.15 7.17 6.63
CA TYR A 183 -5.55 7.51 7.90
C TYR A 183 -6.60 7.97 8.91
N SER A 184 -6.83 7.17 9.94
CA SER A 184 -7.62 7.56 11.13
C SER A 184 -6.70 8.11 12.22
N SER A 185 -7.23 8.42 13.41
CA SER A 185 -6.40 8.87 14.55
C SER A 185 -5.28 7.90 14.96
N LYS A 186 -5.43 6.59 14.68
CA LYS A 186 -4.50 5.53 15.12
C LYS A 186 -4.06 4.57 14.03
N HIS A 187 -4.80 4.47 12.94
CA HIS A 187 -4.59 3.42 11.94
C HIS A 187 -4.26 4.01 10.58
N MET A 188 -3.42 3.28 9.86
CA MET A 188 -3.24 3.39 8.42
C MET A 188 -3.85 2.13 7.80
N ILE A 189 -4.74 2.32 6.83
CA ILE A 189 -5.40 1.24 6.09
C ILE A 189 -5.03 1.43 4.62
N VAL A 190 -4.54 0.39 3.98
CA VAL A 190 -4.24 0.37 2.55
C VAL A 190 -5.19 -0.62 1.89
N MET A 191 -5.89 -0.19 0.85
CA MET A 191 -6.84 -1.03 0.13
C MET A 191 -6.48 -1.06 -1.34
N ARG A 192 -6.51 -2.25 -1.95
CA ARG A 192 -6.19 -2.44 -3.36
C ARG A 192 -7.26 -3.25 -4.06
N SER A 193 -7.66 -2.82 -5.23
CA SER A 193 -8.49 -3.62 -6.12
C SER A 193 -8.46 -3.10 -7.54
N ALA A 194 -8.49 -4.01 -8.52
CA ALA A 194 -8.79 -3.66 -9.90
C ALA A 194 -10.21 -3.10 -10.07
N ALA A 195 -11.10 -3.27 -9.09
CA ALA A 195 -12.46 -2.72 -9.10
C ALA A 195 -12.55 -1.29 -8.54
N PHE A 196 -11.44 -0.73 -8.02
CA PHE A 196 -11.39 0.66 -7.59
C PHE A 196 -10.91 1.52 -8.77
N TYR A 197 -11.84 1.97 -9.61
CA TYR A 197 -11.55 2.79 -10.78
C TYR A 197 -11.61 4.28 -10.45
N GLU A 198 -12.46 4.66 -9.50
CA GLU A 198 -12.67 6.02 -9.04
C GLU A 198 -12.34 6.13 -7.54
N PRO A 199 -11.91 7.33 -7.06
CA PRO A 199 -11.61 7.56 -5.65
C PRO A 199 -12.75 7.22 -4.68
N GLY A 200 -14.01 7.14 -5.15
CA GLY A 200 -15.16 6.81 -4.31
C GLY A 200 -15.40 5.30 -4.13
N ASP A 201 -14.84 4.44 -4.98
CA ASP A 201 -15.27 3.05 -5.11
C ASP A 201 -15.00 2.19 -3.86
N HIS A 202 -13.97 2.55 -3.11
CA HIS A 202 -13.60 1.85 -1.88
C HIS A 202 -14.32 2.36 -0.64
N ALA A 203 -15.06 3.48 -0.70
CA ALA A 203 -15.48 4.25 0.47
C ALA A 203 -16.34 3.44 1.45
N ASP A 204 -17.32 2.67 0.96
CA ASP A 204 -18.18 1.85 1.82
C ASP A 204 -17.38 0.77 2.55
N LEU A 205 -16.45 0.13 1.84
CA LEU A 205 -15.59 -0.90 2.40
C LEU A 205 -14.57 -0.32 3.39
N GLY A 206 -13.94 0.81 3.05
CA GLY A 206 -13.02 1.52 3.94
C GLY A 206 -13.69 1.99 5.23
N ASN A 207 -14.92 2.50 5.15
CA ASN A 207 -15.73 2.88 6.32
C ASN A 207 -16.05 1.68 7.22
N ALA A 208 -16.31 0.50 6.63
CA ALA A 208 -16.51 -0.71 7.41
C ALA A 208 -15.24 -1.18 8.11
N VAL A 209 -14.08 -1.11 7.45
CA VAL A 209 -12.78 -1.41 8.07
C VAL A 209 -12.51 -0.46 9.24
N LEU A 210 -12.68 0.85 9.04
CA LEU A 210 -12.53 1.87 10.09
C LEU A 210 -13.39 1.56 11.31
N LYS A 211 -14.67 1.23 11.08
CA LYS A 211 -15.59 0.86 12.15
C LYS A 211 -15.09 -0.34 12.96
N THR A 212 -14.48 -1.33 12.31
CA THR A 212 -13.92 -2.51 12.98
C THR A 212 -12.68 -2.17 13.80
N VAL A 213 -11.74 -1.42 13.23
CA VAL A 213 -10.44 -1.16 13.87
C VAL A 213 -10.48 0.01 14.86
N GLY A 214 -11.60 0.73 14.94
CA GLY A 214 -11.79 1.86 15.86
C GLY A 214 -11.20 3.16 15.32
N GLY A 215 -11.45 3.43 14.04
CA GLY A 215 -11.06 4.64 13.31
C GLY A 215 -12.09 5.76 13.36
#